data_AF-A0A966D7L4-F1
#
_entry.id   AF-A0A966D7L4-F1
#
_cell.length_a   1.000
_cell.length_b   1.000
_cell.length_c   1.000
_cell.angle_alpha   90.00
_cell.angle_beta   90.00
_cell.angle_gamma   90.00
#
_symmetry.space_group_name_H-M   'P 1'
#
loop_
_entity.id
_entity.type
_entity.pdbx_description
1 polymer ?
#
loop_
_entity_poly.entity_id
_entity_poly.type
_entity_poly.pdbx_seq_one_letter_code
_entity_poly.pdbx_strand_id
1 'polypeptide(L)'
;MELEKQVCSLELAKRLKKLGVKQDSLFYWDSHCIENLKTQGKYGITSDGEYSAFTVAELGVMMPFIITRNKSIVRKFTNKNVYIYEVQYSDINQSNIFLEDTEADARAKMLIYLLEKRLVKLKKT
;
A
#
# COMPACT_ATOMS: atom_id res chain seq x y z
N MET A 1 1.70 -17.26 -10.39
CA MET A 1 1.66 -15.87 -9.88
C MET A 1 1.54 -15.98 -8.37
N GLU A 2 2.51 -15.49 -7.62
CA GLU A 2 2.54 -15.63 -6.16
C GLU A 2 1.64 -14.55 -5.53
N LEU A 3 0.68 -14.96 -4.69
CA LEU A 3 -0.29 -14.06 -4.06
C LEU A 3 0.39 -13.02 -3.17
N GLU A 4 1.45 -13.41 -2.46
CA GLU A 4 2.23 -12.54 -1.58
C GLU A 4 2.85 -11.34 -2.33
N LYS A 5 3.18 -11.50 -3.61
CA LYS A 5 3.69 -10.42 -4.46
C LYS A 5 2.60 -9.44 -4.94
N GLN A 6 1.32 -9.76 -4.70
CA GLN A 6 0.19 -8.92 -5.08
C GLN A 6 -0.39 -8.09 -3.93
N VAL A 7 0.10 -8.31 -2.71
CA VAL A 7 -0.34 -7.64 -1.49
C VAL A 7 0.84 -6.96 -0.81
N CYS A 8 0.59 -5.91 -0.03
CA CYS A 8 1.68 -5.25 0.70
C CYS A 8 2.18 -6.12 1.83
N SER A 9 3.48 -6.06 2.08
CA SER A 9 4.15 -6.74 3.20
C SER A 9 3.54 -6.40 4.57
N LEU A 10 3.69 -7.34 5.52
CA LEU A 10 3.18 -7.20 6.89
C LEU A 10 3.69 -5.94 7.59
N GLU A 11 4.94 -5.55 7.38
CA GLU A 11 5.52 -4.35 8.00
C GLU A 11 4.85 -3.07 7.50
N LEU A 12 4.57 -2.98 6.20
CA LEU A 12 3.85 -1.84 5.63
C LEU A 12 2.39 -1.84 6.05
N ALA A 13 1.73 -3.00 6.10
CA ALA A 13 0.36 -3.14 6.61
C ALA A 13 0.25 -2.64 8.08
N LYS A 14 1.20 -3.03 8.94
CA LYS A 14 1.33 -2.52 10.31
C LYS A 14 1.46 -1.00 10.36
N ARG A 15 2.28 -0.41 9.48
CA ARG A 15 2.47 1.05 9.41
C ARG A 15 1.20 1.76 8.94
N LEU A 16 0.52 1.24 7.93
CA LEU A 16 -0.75 1.77 7.42
C LEU A 16 -1.83 1.76 8.50
N LYS A 17 -1.95 0.67 9.29
CA LYS A 17 -2.86 0.60 10.46
C LYS A 17 -2.56 1.71 11.48
N LYS A 18 -1.28 1.93 11.82
CA LYS A 18 -0.85 3.00 12.73
C LYS A 18 -1.17 4.41 12.20
N LEU A 19 -1.19 4.59 10.89
CA LEU A 19 -1.56 5.85 10.24
C LEU A 19 -3.08 6.04 10.08
N GLY A 20 -3.88 5.10 10.59
CA GLY A 20 -5.34 5.19 10.60
C GLY A 20 -6.03 4.67 9.33
N VAL A 21 -5.31 3.93 8.47
CA VAL A 21 -5.93 3.28 7.30
C VAL A 21 -6.86 2.17 7.78
N LYS A 22 -8.12 2.23 7.35
CA LYS A 22 -9.15 1.24 7.68
C LYS A 22 -8.66 -0.16 7.26
N GLN A 23 -8.67 -1.10 8.20
CA GLN A 23 -8.24 -2.50 7.96
C GLN A 23 -9.38 -3.30 7.35
N ASP A 24 -9.64 -3.04 6.06
CA ASP A 24 -10.76 -3.59 5.30
C ASP A 24 -10.23 -4.03 3.94
N SER A 25 -9.87 -5.30 3.82
CA SER A 25 -9.31 -5.92 2.62
C SER A 25 -9.78 -7.37 2.54
N LEU A 26 -9.74 -7.98 1.36
CA LEU A 26 -10.05 -9.40 1.21
C LEU A 26 -8.95 -10.31 1.80
N PHE A 27 -7.73 -9.80 1.90
CA PHE A 27 -6.56 -10.54 2.37
C PHE A 27 -6.06 -9.98 3.70
N TYR A 28 -5.60 -10.86 4.57
CA TYR A 28 -5.03 -10.49 5.87
C TYR A 28 -3.76 -11.27 6.16
N TRP A 29 -2.83 -10.59 6.82
CA TRP A 29 -1.69 -11.22 7.46
C TRP A 29 -2.12 -11.76 8.82
N ASP A 30 -1.85 -13.05 9.05
CA ASP A 30 -2.08 -13.70 10.34
C ASP A 30 -0.76 -13.89 11.07
N SER A 31 -0.64 -13.29 12.26
CA SER A 31 0.54 -13.46 13.11
C SER A 31 0.62 -14.83 13.80
N HIS A 32 -0.42 -15.66 13.72
CA HIS A 32 -0.52 -16.95 14.42
C HIS A 32 -0.35 -18.17 13.49
N CYS A 33 -0.09 -17.97 12.20
CA CYS A 33 0.12 -19.06 11.23
C CYS A 33 1.51 -18.98 10.59
N ILE A 34 2.12 -20.15 10.36
CA ILE A 34 3.45 -20.29 9.74
C ILE A 34 3.39 -19.94 8.23
N GLU A 35 2.21 -20.12 7.62
CA GLU A 35 1.89 -19.65 6.26
C GLU A 35 1.18 -18.30 6.36
N ASN A 36 1.88 -17.24 5.98
CA ASN A 36 1.63 -15.88 6.49
C ASN A 36 0.40 -15.15 5.89
N LEU A 37 -0.24 -15.65 4.84
CA LEU A 37 -1.30 -14.93 4.11
C LEU A 37 -2.62 -15.71 4.05
N LYS A 38 -3.72 -15.14 4.57
CA LYS A 38 -5.07 -15.73 4.52
C LYS A 38 -6.00 -14.96 3.58
N THR A 39 -6.90 -15.70 2.93
CA THR A 39 -8.07 -15.14 2.23
C THR A 39 -9.27 -15.14 3.17
N GLN A 40 -10.13 -14.12 3.10
CA GLN A 40 -11.31 -14.04 3.94
C GLN A 40 -12.36 -15.10 3.53
N GLY A 41 -12.25 -16.30 4.10
CA GLY A 41 -13.33 -17.29 4.18
C GLY A 41 -14.13 -17.06 5.46
N LYS A 42 -15.46 -16.96 5.34
CA LYS A 42 -16.40 -16.65 6.43
C LYS A 42 -16.12 -17.40 7.75
N TYR A 43 -16.34 -16.66 8.85
CA TYR A 43 -16.35 -17.03 10.28
C TYR A 43 -14.99 -17.18 10.98
N GLY A 44 -14.41 -16.05 11.36
CA GLY A 44 -13.38 -15.97 12.40
C GLY A 44 -13.48 -14.62 13.09
N ILE A 45 -13.57 -14.62 14.41
CA ILE A 45 -13.58 -13.43 15.26
C ILE A 45 -12.31 -12.63 14.95
N THR A 46 -12.47 -11.37 14.54
CA THR A 46 -11.37 -10.43 14.32
C THR A 46 -10.62 -10.25 15.64
N SER A 47 -9.57 -11.04 15.84
CA SER A 47 -8.65 -10.81 16.95
C SER A 47 -7.83 -9.55 16.62
N ASP A 48 -7.41 -8.82 17.65
CA ASP A 48 -6.64 -7.56 17.54
C ASP A 48 -5.32 -7.67 16.72
N GLY A 49 -4.95 -8.89 16.30
CA GLY A 49 -3.74 -9.21 15.55
C GLY A 49 -3.85 -9.17 14.02
N GLU A 50 -5.01 -8.93 13.42
CA GLU A 50 -5.15 -8.96 11.96
C GLU A 50 -4.70 -7.62 11.30
N TYR A 51 -3.84 -7.73 10.28
CA TYR A 51 -3.39 -6.62 9.44
C TYR A 51 -3.83 -6.86 8.01
N SER A 52 -4.51 -5.90 7.39
CA SER A 52 -4.94 -6.02 6.00
C SER A 52 -3.74 -6.13 5.06
N ALA A 53 -3.71 -7.18 4.26
CA ALA A 53 -2.74 -7.38 3.21
C ALA A 53 -3.28 -6.70 1.94
N PHE A 54 -3.16 -5.38 1.88
CA PHE A 54 -3.77 -4.59 0.82
C PHE A 54 -3.19 -4.94 -0.55
N THR A 55 -4.09 -5.19 -1.50
CA THR A 55 -3.73 -5.45 -2.88
C THR A 55 -3.26 -4.19 -3.60
N VAL A 56 -2.59 -4.36 -4.73
CA VAL A 56 -2.23 -3.27 -5.66
C VAL A 56 -3.45 -2.40 -6.00
N ALA A 57 -4.60 -3.02 -6.24
CA ALA A 57 -5.84 -2.33 -6.61
C ALA A 57 -6.38 -1.48 -5.46
N GLU A 58 -6.45 -2.03 -4.24
CA GLU A 58 -6.91 -1.32 -3.04
C GLU A 58 -6.03 -0.12 -2.74
N LEU A 59 -4.70 -0.29 -2.74
CA LEU A 59 -3.75 0.80 -2.55
C LEU A 59 -3.87 1.87 -3.64
N GLY A 60 -4.15 1.45 -4.87
CA GLY A 60 -4.41 2.35 -6.00
C GLY A 60 -5.61 3.26 -5.77
N VAL A 61 -6.70 2.75 -5.18
CA VAL A 61 -7.92 3.53 -4.87
C VAL A 61 -7.66 4.54 -3.73
N MET A 62 -6.80 4.19 -2.78
CA MET A 62 -6.49 5.07 -1.63
C MET A 62 -5.62 6.27 -2.00
N MET A 63 -4.91 6.20 -3.14
CA MET A 63 -4.03 7.26 -3.60
C MET A 63 -4.73 8.18 -4.61
N PRO A 64 -4.74 9.50 -4.39
CA PRO A 64 -5.32 10.43 -5.34
C PRO A 64 -4.42 10.56 -6.58
N PHE A 65 -5.02 10.66 -7.77
CA PHE A 65 -4.25 10.90 -8.99
C PHE A 65 -3.52 12.26 -8.98
N ILE A 66 -4.11 13.27 -8.30
CA ILE A 66 -3.58 14.63 -8.18
C ILE A 66 -3.75 15.12 -6.73
N ILE A 67 -2.72 15.75 -6.17
CA ILE A 67 -2.77 16.37 -4.84
C ILE A 67 -2.69 17.90 -4.98
N THR A 68 -3.56 18.66 -4.32
CA THR A 68 -3.68 20.13 -4.51
C THR A 68 -2.46 20.92 -4.04
N ARG A 69 -1.55 20.31 -3.29
CA ARG A 69 -0.29 20.96 -2.91
C ARG A 69 0.66 21.10 -4.10
N ASN A 70 0.56 20.23 -5.11
CA ASN A 70 1.48 20.14 -6.25
C ASN A 70 0.87 19.30 -7.39
N LYS A 71 0.90 19.80 -8.65
CA LYS A 71 0.51 19.02 -9.84
C LYS A 71 1.25 17.68 -9.84
N SER A 72 0.54 16.59 -9.57
CA SER A 72 1.15 15.26 -9.43
C SER A 72 1.09 14.51 -10.76
N ILE A 73 2.17 13.81 -11.11
CA ILE A 73 2.14 12.82 -12.18
C ILE A 73 2.49 11.48 -11.54
N VAL A 74 1.49 10.61 -11.40
CA VAL A 74 1.74 9.21 -11.05
C VAL A 74 2.23 8.51 -12.31
N ARG A 75 3.54 8.25 -12.41
CA ARG A 75 4.12 7.48 -13.50
C ARG A 75 4.42 6.08 -13.02
N LYS A 76 3.87 5.07 -13.69
CA LYS A 76 4.30 3.68 -13.56
C LYS A 76 5.46 3.49 -14.53
N PHE A 77 6.67 3.37 -14.02
CA PHE A 77 7.80 2.91 -14.81
C PHE A 77 8.00 1.42 -14.57
N THR A 78 7.82 0.62 -15.62
CA THR A 78 8.29 -0.77 -15.65
C THR A 78 9.53 -0.78 -16.51
N ASN A 79 10.71 -0.62 -15.91
CA ASN A 79 11.95 -0.73 -16.67
C ASN A 79 12.25 -2.22 -16.89
N LYS A 80 12.25 -2.65 -18.16
CA LYS A 80 12.42 -4.05 -18.55
C LYS A 80 13.83 -4.61 -18.23
N ASN A 81 14.75 -3.77 -17.74
CA ASN A 81 16.12 -4.16 -17.42
C ASN A 81 16.38 -4.43 -15.92
N VAL A 82 15.46 -4.13 -15.01
CA VAL A 82 15.59 -4.51 -13.59
C VAL A 82 14.18 -4.67 -13.01
N TYR A 83 13.89 -5.80 -12.36
CA TYR A 83 12.56 -6.21 -11.85
C TYR A 83 12.03 -5.35 -10.68
N ILE A 84 11.96 -4.04 -10.84
CA ILE A 84 11.64 -3.09 -9.77
C ILE A 84 10.43 -2.26 -10.18
N TYR A 85 9.52 -2.05 -9.23
CA TYR A 85 8.36 -1.18 -9.35
C TYR A 85 8.65 0.19 -8.77
N GLU A 86 8.39 1.23 -9.57
CA GLU A 86 8.55 2.63 -9.19
C GLU A 86 7.20 3.32 -9.00
N VAL A 87 7.04 4.01 -7.87
CA VAL A 87 5.93 4.95 -7.64
C VAL A 87 6.51 6.33 -7.34
N GLN A 88 6.08 7.34 -8.12
CA GLN A 88 6.59 8.70 -8.01
C GLN A 88 5.45 9.73 -7.80
N TYR A 89 5.70 10.68 -6.89
CA TYR A 89 4.99 11.96 -6.82
C TYR A 89 6.03 13.07 -6.95
N SER A 90 5.92 13.88 -7.99
CA SER A 90 6.84 14.98 -8.27
C SER A 90 6.11 16.30 -8.45
N ASP A 91 6.84 17.37 -8.18
CA ASP A 91 6.52 18.75 -8.46
C ASP A 91 7.71 19.43 -9.17
N ILE A 92 7.60 20.71 -9.50
CA ILE A 92 8.65 21.46 -10.21
C ILE A 92 9.98 21.60 -9.43
N ASN A 93 9.96 21.42 -8.11
CA ASN A 93 11.07 21.62 -7.18
C ASN A 93 11.54 20.33 -6.51
N GLN A 94 10.69 19.30 -6.41
CA GLN A 94 10.97 18.07 -5.66
C GLN A 94 10.33 16.84 -6.32
N SER A 95 11.02 15.70 -6.25
CA SER A 95 10.45 14.40 -6.58
C SER A 95 10.62 13.41 -5.43
N ASN A 96 9.57 12.65 -5.13
CA ASN A 96 9.61 11.55 -4.18
C ASN A 96 9.37 10.26 -4.96
N ILE A 97 10.31 9.32 -4.87
CA ILE A 97 10.33 8.07 -5.62
C ILE A 97 10.49 6.93 -4.62
N PHE A 98 9.66 5.90 -4.74
CA PHE A 98 9.83 4.64 -4.02
C PHE A 98 10.00 3.50 -5.02
N LEU A 99 11.02 2.67 -4.78
CA LEU A 99 11.45 1.56 -5.62
C LEU A 99 11.37 0.26 -4.81
N GLU A 100 10.57 -0.70 -5.24
CA GLU A 100 10.42 -1.99 -4.54
C GLU A 100 10.31 -3.17 -5.51
N ASP A 101 10.55 -4.38 -5.00
CA ASP A 101 10.42 -5.62 -5.78
C ASP A 101 8.96 -5.97 -6.10
N THR A 102 7.99 -5.41 -5.35
CA THR A 102 6.55 -5.60 -5.58
C THR A 102 5.82 -4.27 -5.80
N GLU A 103 4.83 -4.26 -6.69
CA GLU A 103 4.00 -3.05 -6.92
C GLU A 103 3.23 -2.66 -5.65
N ALA A 104 2.79 -3.66 -4.88
CA ALA A 104 2.03 -3.44 -3.67
C ALA A 104 2.87 -2.71 -2.60
N ASP A 105 4.14 -3.11 -2.40
CA ASP A 105 5.02 -2.44 -1.45
C ASP A 105 5.37 -1.01 -1.91
N ALA A 106 5.68 -0.81 -3.19
CA ALA A 106 5.99 0.52 -3.72
C ALA A 106 4.81 1.49 -3.51
N ARG A 107 3.58 1.03 -3.76
CA ARG A 107 2.36 1.83 -3.53
C ARG A 107 2.10 2.06 -2.05
N ALA A 108 2.29 1.05 -1.20
CA ALA A 108 2.10 1.19 0.24
C ALA A 108 3.10 2.18 0.86
N LYS A 109 4.37 2.14 0.48
CA LYS A 109 5.40 3.12 0.91
C LYS A 109 5.05 4.54 0.48
N MET A 110 4.58 4.71 -0.77
CA MET A 110 4.11 6.02 -1.22
C MET A 110 2.91 6.51 -0.40
N LEU A 111 1.90 5.67 -0.17
CA LEU A 111 0.73 6.05 0.63
C LEU A 111 1.11 6.43 2.06
N ILE A 112 2.01 5.67 2.69
CA ILE A 112 2.59 5.99 4.01
C ILE A 112 3.21 7.39 4.00
N TYR A 113 4.08 7.67 3.04
CA TYR A 113 4.72 8.98 2.91
C TYR A 113 3.68 10.12 2.79
N LEU A 114 2.68 9.95 1.93
CA LEU A 114 1.63 10.95 1.73
C LEU A 114 0.84 11.22 3.01
N LEU A 115 0.55 10.18 3.79
CA LEU A 115 -0.16 10.30 5.07
C LEU A 115 0.72 10.96 6.15
N GLU A 116 1.99 10.55 6.27
CA GLU A 116 2.94 11.11 7.24
C GLU A 116 3.20 12.60 6.99
N LYS A 117 3.30 13.01 5.73
CA LYS A 117 3.46 14.42 5.33
C LYS A 117 2.14 15.19 5.29
N ARG A 118 1.01 14.55 5.64
CA ARG A 118 -0.35 15.11 5.62
C ARG A 118 -0.71 15.71 4.25
N LEU A 119 -0.19 15.12 3.17
CA LEU A 119 -0.46 15.51 1.79
C LEU A 119 -1.80 14.96 1.30
N VAL A 120 -2.27 13.88 1.92
CA VAL A 120 -3.59 13.30 1.69
C VAL A 120 -4.31 13.11 3.02
N LYS A 121 -5.65 13.17 2.98
CA LYS A 121 -6.51 12.80 4.09
C LYS A 121 -7.27 11.55 3.71
N LEU A 122 -7.31 10.58 4.61
CA LEU A 122 -8.18 9.42 4.44
C LEU A 122 -9.63 9.93 4.44
N LYS A 123 -10.41 9.51 3.44
CA LYS A 123 -11.85 9.72 3.48
C LYS A 123 -12.39 8.94 4.66
N LYS A 124 -13.07 9.62 5.58
CA LYS A 124 -13.89 8.94 6.59
C LYS A 124 -15.07 8.32 5.83
N THR A 125 -15.03 7.01 5.65
CA THR A 125 -16.20 6.23 5.20
C THR A 125 -17.14 5.98 6.36
#